data_AF-A0A939DMD8-F1
#
_entry.id   AF-A0A939DMD8-F1
#
_cell.length_a   1.000
_cell.length_b   1.000
_cell.length_c   1.000
_cell.angle_alpha   90.00
_cell.angle_beta   90.00
_cell.angle_gamma   90.00
#
_symmetry.space_group_name_H-M   'P 1'
#
loop_
_entity.id
_entity.type
_entity.pdbx_description
1 polymer ?
#
loop_
_entity_poly.entity_id
_entity_poly.type
_entity_poly.pdbx_seq_one_letter_code
_entity_poly.pdbx_strand_id
1 'polypeptide(L)'
;MRSMLLWAGAILLAACSDPQPGELFDGPYVFAEDDQWQALWVCQGQVKSYSFPPPEDTLHIEKCGLGASLPEEQASRPDLQYQNASRIAAISDIHGQFGLLDQLLKAHRIVDENGRWHFSDGHLVVVGDVFDRGPQVTESLWYLYRLDSQARKAGGRVHLLLGNHEVMVLNGDLRYLHDKYQEIETLLGKTQAELYGDGMVLGAWLRTRNVLVKINDMLFAHGGLHPKLAEDGLTLEQINDEFTAHLVEQEDSLRQGLARYLHKSDGPIWYRGYFEPPQASEAEIDLLLAHFGVKHLVVGHTTQEQVSGFFDNQIIAVDSGIKRGRSGEILLVGPDGLYRGLLDGSKVSL
;
A
#
# COMPACT_ATOMS: atom_id res chain seq x y z
N MET A 1 -58.00 -34.44 20.31
CA MET A 1 -57.92 -33.11 19.68
C MET A 1 -56.65 -32.43 20.18
N ARG A 2 -55.57 -32.47 19.39
CA ARG A 2 -54.30 -31.79 19.69
C ARG A 2 -54.07 -30.79 18.57
N SER A 3 -54.00 -29.51 18.94
CA SER A 3 -53.79 -28.39 18.03
C SER A 3 -52.30 -28.22 17.73
N MET A 4 -51.99 -28.00 16.45
CA MET A 4 -50.68 -27.54 15.98
C MET A 4 -50.45 -26.09 16.45
N LEU A 5 -49.24 -25.78 16.90
CA LEU A 5 -48.70 -24.42 16.91
C LEU A 5 -47.46 -24.42 16.01
N LEU A 6 -47.54 -23.71 14.88
CA LEU A 6 -46.38 -23.33 14.09
C LEU A 6 -45.66 -22.18 14.80
N TRP A 7 -44.37 -22.35 15.07
CA TRP A 7 -43.46 -21.26 15.38
C TRP A 7 -42.86 -20.76 14.06
N ALA A 8 -43.23 -19.55 13.65
CA ALA A 8 -42.55 -18.82 12.59
C ALA A 8 -41.33 -18.11 13.22
N GLY A 9 -40.13 -18.64 13.00
CA GLY A 9 -38.89 -17.95 13.30
C GLY A 9 -38.62 -16.88 12.25
N ALA A 10 -38.62 -15.61 12.66
CA ALA A 10 -38.17 -14.51 11.82
C ALA A 10 -36.63 -14.59 11.69
N ILE A 11 -36.16 -14.94 10.50
CA ILE A 11 -34.76 -14.80 10.11
C ILE A 11 -34.55 -13.32 9.78
N LEU A 12 -33.86 -12.58 10.65
CA LEU A 12 -33.27 -11.29 10.27
C LEU A 12 -32.13 -11.57 9.30
N LEU A 13 -32.44 -11.54 8.01
CA LEU A 13 -31.44 -11.36 6.96
C LEU A 13 -30.96 -9.91 7.07
N ALA A 14 -29.79 -9.70 7.68
CA ALA A 14 -29.03 -8.48 7.45
C ALA A 14 -28.55 -8.52 6.00
N ALA A 15 -29.36 -7.99 5.10
CA ALA A 15 -28.97 -7.75 3.72
C ALA A 15 -27.94 -6.61 3.75
N CYS A 16 -26.68 -6.94 3.49
CA CYS A 16 -25.75 -5.96 2.94
C CYS A 16 -26.32 -5.60 1.56
N SER A 17 -27.08 -4.51 1.49
CA SER A 17 -27.46 -3.91 0.22
C SER A 17 -26.22 -3.25 -0.37
N ASP A 18 -25.88 -3.57 -1.61
CA ASP A 18 -24.92 -2.79 -2.38
C ASP A 18 -25.31 -1.31 -2.32
N PRO A 19 -24.35 -0.38 -2.12
CA PRO A 19 -24.65 1.05 -2.12
C PRO A 19 -25.32 1.43 -3.44
N GLN A 20 -26.47 2.11 -3.34
CA GLN A 20 -27.18 2.63 -4.50
C GLN A 20 -26.29 3.61 -5.27
N PRO A 21 -26.31 3.62 -6.61
CA PRO A 21 -25.62 4.63 -7.40
C PRO A 21 -26.05 6.04 -6.96
N GLY A 22 -25.12 6.82 -6.40
CA GLY A 22 -25.36 8.18 -5.89
C GLY A 22 -25.18 8.36 -4.38
N GLU A 23 -24.95 7.31 -3.59
CA GLU A 23 -24.59 7.47 -2.18
C GLU A 23 -23.07 7.52 -1.99
N LEU A 24 -22.56 8.71 -1.65
CA LEU A 24 -21.13 8.96 -1.44
C LEU A 24 -20.72 8.62 0.00
N PHE A 25 -19.76 7.71 0.14
CA PHE A 25 -19.17 7.31 1.41
C PHE A 25 -17.64 7.38 1.37
N ASP A 26 -17.04 7.92 2.42
CA ASP A 26 -15.58 7.95 2.56
C ASP A 26 -15.12 8.29 3.99
N GLY A 27 -13.86 7.98 4.30
CA GLY A 27 -13.24 8.21 5.60
C GLY A 27 -12.99 6.93 6.42
N PRO A 28 -12.62 7.06 7.70
CA PRO A 28 -12.37 8.34 8.38
C PRO A 28 -11.09 9.03 7.92
N TYR A 29 -11.10 10.36 7.96
CA TYR A 29 -9.93 11.20 7.92
C TYR A 29 -9.62 11.66 9.35
N VAL A 30 -8.51 11.18 9.93
CA VAL A 30 -8.21 11.35 11.36
C VAL A 30 -7.09 12.36 11.54
N PHE A 31 -7.41 13.43 12.27
CA PHE A 31 -6.53 14.50 12.70
C PHE A 31 -6.07 14.21 14.12
N ALA A 32 -4.76 14.22 14.33
CA ALA A 32 -4.13 14.11 15.64
C ALA A 32 -3.71 15.50 16.11
N GLU A 33 -4.29 15.95 17.23
CA GLU A 33 -3.90 17.15 17.97
C GLU A 33 -3.51 16.75 19.40
N ASP A 34 -2.82 17.63 20.13
CA ASP A 34 -2.21 17.28 21.43
C ASP A 34 -3.23 16.78 22.46
N ASP A 35 -4.37 17.46 22.60
CA ASP A 35 -5.36 17.18 23.65
C ASP A 35 -6.69 16.59 23.14
N GLN A 36 -6.97 16.68 21.83
CA GLN A 36 -8.24 16.26 21.26
C GLN A 36 -8.12 15.90 19.78
N TRP A 37 -8.27 14.62 19.46
CA TRP A 37 -8.28 14.15 18.08
C TRP A 37 -9.65 14.37 17.45
N GLN A 38 -9.68 14.47 16.12
CA GLN A 38 -10.90 14.60 15.34
C GLN A 38 -10.90 13.62 14.18
N ALA A 39 -12.05 13.05 13.86
CA ALA A 39 -12.24 12.24 12.67
C ALA A 39 -13.42 12.77 11.84
N LEU A 40 -13.24 12.78 10.52
CA LEU A 40 -14.26 13.17 9.54
C LEU A 40 -14.66 11.96 8.68
N TRP A 41 -15.96 11.80 8.48
CA TRP A 41 -16.53 10.86 7.52
C TRP A 41 -17.45 11.61 6.56
N VAL A 42 -17.59 11.08 5.36
CA VAL A 42 -18.73 11.39 4.49
C VAL A 42 -19.64 10.17 4.51
N CYS A 43 -20.89 10.36 4.93
CA CYS A 43 -21.90 9.31 4.98
C CYS A 43 -23.11 9.76 4.14
N GLN A 44 -23.38 9.09 3.02
CA GLN A 44 -24.43 9.47 2.08
C GLN A 44 -24.33 10.95 1.65
N GLY A 45 -23.12 11.40 1.33
CA GLY A 45 -22.84 12.79 0.95
C GLY A 45 -22.91 13.82 2.10
N GLN A 46 -23.12 13.38 3.35
CA GLN A 46 -23.12 14.27 4.52
C GLN A 46 -21.85 14.13 5.33
N VAL A 47 -21.22 15.27 5.65
CA VAL A 47 -20.07 15.30 6.55
C VAL A 47 -20.51 14.98 7.97
N LYS A 48 -19.83 14.01 8.60
CA LYS A 48 -19.93 13.69 10.02
C LYS A 48 -18.57 13.94 10.65
N SER A 49 -18.56 14.65 11.76
CA SER A 49 -17.35 14.91 12.55
C SER A 49 -17.51 14.32 13.94
N TYR A 50 -16.43 13.76 14.47
CA TYR A 50 -16.39 13.22 15.83
C TYR A 50 -15.05 13.55 16.48
N SER A 51 -15.09 14.09 17.69
CA SER A 51 -13.90 14.38 18.50
C SER A 51 -13.78 13.37 19.63
N PHE A 52 -12.54 12.98 19.93
CA PHE A 52 -12.21 11.99 20.96
C PHE A 52 -10.82 12.29 21.54
N PRO A 53 -10.53 11.88 22.78
CA PRO A 53 -9.18 12.06 23.34
C PRO A 53 -8.17 11.20 22.57
N PRO A 54 -6.87 11.57 22.60
CA PRO A 54 -5.82 10.70 22.09
C PRO A 54 -5.93 9.27 22.65
N PRO A 55 -5.75 8.23 21.82
CA PRO A 55 -5.94 6.85 22.26
C PRO A 55 -4.84 6.42 23.24
N GLU A 56 -5.24 5.98 24.46
CA GLU A 56 -4.35 5.31 25.43
C GLU A 56 -4.12 3.83 25.09
N ASP A 57 -5.04 3.23 24.35
CA ASP A 57 -5.05 1.84 23.90
C ASP A 57 -5.48 1.80 22.43
N THR A 58 -5.47 0.61 21.80
CA THR A 58 -6.00 0.49 20.43
C THR A 58 -7.48 0.89 20.37
N LEU A 59 -7.76 2.03 19.72
CA LEU A 59 -9.11 2.59 19.58
C LEU A 59 -9.71 2.22 18.22
N HIS A 60 -10.93 1.68 18.24
CA HIS A 60 -11.70 1.43 17.03
C HIS A 60 -12.79 2.50 16.89
N ILE A 61 -12.78 3.19 15.76
CA ILE A 61 -13.82 4.17 15.39
C ILE A 61 -14.51 3.72 14.12
N GLU A 62 -15.82 3.93 14.03
CA GLU A 62 -16.63 3.53 12.87
C GLU A 62 -17.82 4.46 12.72
N LYS A 63 -18.12 4.83 11.47
CA LYS A 63 -19.38 5.43 11.05
C LYS A 63 -19.74 4.92 9.66
N CYS A 64 -21.04 4.68 9.44
CA CYS A 64 -21.62 4.32 8.14
C CYS A 64 -20.91 3.17 7.40
N GLY A 65 -20.42 2.18 8.13
CA GLY A 65 -19.72 1.01 7.60
C GLY A 65 -18.21 1.24 7.36
N LEU A 66 -17.69 2.44 7.64
CA LEU A 66 -16.31 2.83 7.43
C LEU A 66 -15.58 3.02 8.77
N GLY A 67 -14.60 2.15 9.02
CA GLY A 67 -13.90 2.10 10.30
C GLY A 67 -12.39 2.24 10.19
N ALA A 68 -11.78 2.68 11.29
CA ALA A 68 -10.34 2.74 11.48
C ALA A 68 -9.94 2.10 12.81
N SER A 69 -8.72 1.56 12.85
CA SER A 69 -8.08 1.06 14.06
C SER A 69 -6.85 1.89 14.34
N LEU A 70 -6.87 2.63 15.44
CA LEU A 70 -5.82 3.55 15.85
C LEU A 70 -5.01 2.87 16.97
N PRO A 71 -3.82 2.32 16.70
CA PRO A 71 -2.96 1.81 17.74
C PRO A 71 -2.43 2.96 18.61
N GLU A 72 -2.05 2.64 19.85
CA GLU A 72 -1.34 3.56 20.76
C GLU A 72 0.05 3.94 20.19
N GLU A 73 0.72 3.00 19.53
CA GLU A 73 2.07 3.19 19.02
C GLU A 73 2.09 4.21 17.87
N GLN A 74 2.88 5.28 18.05
CA GLN A 74 3.11 6.26 17.01
C GLN A 74 3.87 5.64 15.82
N ALA A 75 3.58 6.14 14.62
CA ALA A 75 4.27 5.69 13.42
C ALA A 75 5.76 6.06 13.49
N SER A 76 6.61 5.06 13.30
CA SER A 76 8.06 5.20 13.17
C SER A 76 8.53 4.60 11.85
N ARG A 77 9.69 5.07 11.38
CA ARG A 77 10.31 4.55 10.15
C ARG A 77 10.79 3.11 10.36
N PRO A 78 10.35 2.13 9.55
CA PRO A 78 10.82 0.76 9.66
C PRO A 78 12.29 0.61 9.25
N ASP A 79 12.94 -0.44 9.72
CA ASP A 79 14.29 -0.80 9.27
C ASP A 79 14.33 -1.01 7.75
N LEU A 80 15.51 -0.77 7.14
CA LEU A 80 15.69 -0.92 5.69
C LEU A 80 16.03 -2.36 5.28
N GLN A 81 16.51 -3.18 6.21
CA GLN A 81 17.06 -4.51 5.92
C GLN A 81 16.53 -5.55 6.91
N TYR A 82 16.09 -6.69 6.38
CA TYR A 82 15.62 -7.83 7.15
C TYR A 82 16.26 -9.11 6.63
N GLN A 83 16.57 -10.05 7.54
CA GLN A 83 17.14 -11.35 7.21
C GLN A 83 16.30 -12.46 7.83
N ASN A 84 16.41 -13.66 7.26
CA ASN A 84 15.73 -14.87 7.71
C ASN A 84 14.19 -14.77 7.71
N ALA A 85 13.61 -13.94 6.83
CA ALA A 85 12.17 -13.93 6.61
C ALA A 85 11.78 -15.25 5.92
N SER A 86 11.07 -16.13 6.65
CA SER A 86 10.72 -17.48 6.19
C SER A 86 9.67 -17.49 5.08
N ARG A 87 8.83 -16.45 5.04
CA ARG A 87 7.76 -16.26 4.07
C ARG A 87 7.62 -14.78 3.73
N ILE A 88 7.55 -14.47 2.45
CA ILE A 88 7.32 -13.11 1.95
C ILE A 88 6.14 -13.17 1.00
N ALA A 89 5.25 -12.18 1.07
CA ALA A 89 4.24 -11.92 0.06
C ALA A 89 4.45 -10.51 -0.49
N ALA A 90 4.37 -10.30 -1.81
CA ALA A 90 4.53 -8.98 -2.40
C ALA A 90 3.44 -8.66 -3.44
N ILE A 91 2.85 -7.48 -3.30
CA ILE A 91 1.75 -6.94 -4.12
C ILE A 91 2.05 -5.48 -4.44
N SER A 92 1.54 -4.94 -5.54
CA SER A 92 1.77 -3.54 -5.93
C SER A 92 0.54 -2.94 -6.63
N ASP A 93 0.53 -1.61 -6.76
CA ASP A 93 -0.37 -0.88 -7.67
C ASP A 93 -1.86 -1.19 -7.40
N ILE A 94 -2.21 -1.23 -6.10
CA ILE A 94 -3.56 -1.48 -5.61
C ILE A 94 -4.52 -0.42 -6.12
N HIS A 95 -4.08 0.84 -6.19
CA HIS A 95 -4.83 1.95 -6.79
C HIS A 95 -6.30 1.99 -6.32
N GLY A 96 -6.51 2.01 -5.01
CA GLY A 96 -7.84 2.08 -4.43
C GLY A 96 -8.78 0.90 -4.74
N GLN A 97 -8.27 -0.27 -5.13
CA GLN A 97 -9.06 -1.49 -5.36
C GLN A 97 -9.08 -2.40 -4.11
N PHE A 98 -9.59 -1.87 -2.99
CA PHE A 98 -9.59 -2.55 -1.69
C PHE A 98 -10.19 -3.97 -1.75
N GLY A 99 -11.30 -4.17 -2.48
CA GLY A 99 -11.92 -5.49 -2.59
C GLY A 99 -10.99 -6.57 -3.15
N LEU A 100 -10.18 -6.23 -4.17
CA LEU A 100 -9.20 -7.15 -4.75
C LEU A 100 -8.02 -7.39 -3.81
N LEU A 101 -7.56 -6.35 -3.10
CA LEU A 101 -6.53 -6.48 -2.07
C LEU A 101 -6.96 -7.48 -0.98
N ASP A 102 -8.12 -7.26 -0.36
CA ASP A 102 -8.62 -8.12 0.71
C ASP A 102 -8.83 -9.56 0.21
N GLN A 103 -9.39 -9.74 -0.99
CA GLN A 103 -9.57 -11.05 -1.60
C GLN A 103 -8.24 -11.79 -1.80
N LEU A 104 -7.21 -11.14 -2.35
CA LEU A 104 -5.89 -11.76 -2.55
C LEU A 104 -5.22 -12.13 -1.23
N LEU A 105 -5.27 -11.25 -0.22
CA LEU A 105 -4.67 -11.55 1.07
C LEU A 105 -5.37 -12.73 1.78
N LYS A 106 -6.71 -12.82 1.68
CA LYS A 106 -7.49 -13.95 2.22
C LYS A 106 -7.20 -15.25 1.49
N ALA A 107 -7.20 -15.22 0.15
CA ALA A 107 -6.95 -16.39 -0.69
C ALA A 107 -5.61 -17.07 -0.35
N HIS A 108 -4.59 -16.27 0.01
CA HIS A 108 -3.26 -16.76 0.38
C HIS A 108 -3.00 -16.81 1.89
N ARG A 109 -4.04 -16.64 2.71
CA ARG A 109 -4.01 -16.73 4.18
C ARG A 109 -2.99 -15.79 4.83
N ILE A 110 -2.71 -14.66 4.19
CA ILE A 110 -1.93 -13.56 4.77
C ILE A 110 -2.78 -12.87 5.84
N VAL A 111 -4.10 -12.87 5.64
CA VAL A 111 -5.11 -12.46 6.63
C VAL A 111 -6.14 -13.58 6.83
N ASP A 112 -6.87 -13.52 7.95
CA ASP A 112 -8.02 -14.38 8.23
C ASP A 112 -9.29 -13.90 7.49
N GLU A 113 -10.39 -14.63 7.63
CA GLU A 113 -11.69 -14.28 7.01
C GLU A 113 -12.22 -12.89 7.44
N ASN A 114 -11.77 -12.39 8.59
CA ASN A 114 -12.13 -11.05 9.10
C ASN A 114 -11.11 -9.97 8.68
N GLY A 115 -10.15 -10.31 7.81
CA GLY A 115 -9.11 -9.40 7.33
C GLY A 115 -8.08 -9.03 8.39
N ARG A 116 -7.88 -9.87 9.41
CA ARG A 116 -6.84 -9.67 10.45
C ARG A 116 -5.59 -10.46 10.10
N TRP A 117 -4.42 -9.94 10.47
CA TRP A 117 -3.14 -10.58 10.21
C TRP A 117 -3.14 -12.08 10.60
N HIS A 118 -2.76 -12.92 9.64
CA HIS A 118 -2.71 -14.38 9.79
C HIS A 118 -1.45 -14.98 9.15
N PHE A 119 -0.42 -14.15 8.92
CA PHE A 119 0.82 -14.58 8.26
C PHE A 119 1.97 -14.89 9.23
N SER A 120 1.66 -15.09 10.52
CA SER A 120 2.63 -15.33 11.61
C SER A 120 3.78 -14.29 11.60
N ASP A 121 5.02 -14.74 11.46
CA ASP A 121 6.26 -13.98 11.34
C ASP A 121 6.59 -13.54 9.90
N GLY A 122 5.70 -13.80 8.95
CA GLY A 122 5.90 -13.48 7.54
C GLY A 122 5.90 -11.99 7.25
N HIS A 123 6.39 -11.64 6.06
CA HIS A 123 6.50 -10.26 5.62
C HIS A 123 5.55 -10.01 4.44
N LEU A 124 4.65 -9.04 4.54
CA LEU A 124 3.89 -8.51 3.41
C LEU A 124 4.59 -7.25 2.90
N VAL A 125 4.89 -7.17 1.62
CA VAL A 125 5.43 -5.99 0.95
C VAL A 125 4.38 -5.43 0.00
N VAL A 126 3.97 -4.18 0.22
CA VAL A 126 3.17 -3.41 -0.72
C VAL A 126 4.13 -2.47 -1.45
N VAL A 127 4.40 -2.77 -2.73
CA VAL A 127 5.44 -2.12 -3.53
C VAL A 127 4.95 -0.80 -4.13
N GLY A 128 4.27 0.03 -3.32
CA GLY A 128 3.76 1.35 -3.71
C GLY A 128 2.41 1.33 -4.44
N ASP A 129 1.93 2.55 -4.74
CA ASP A 129 0.73 2.87 -5.50
C ASP A 129 -0.58 2.29 -4.94
N VAL A 130 -0.87 2.65 -3.69
CA VAL A 130 -2.19 2.47 -3.06
C VAL A 130 -3.15 3.59 -3.49
N PHE A 131 -2.62 4.81 -3.68
CA PHE A 131 -3.40 5.99 -4.08
C PHE A 131 -3.91 5.96 -5.52
N ASP A 132 -4.86 6.85 -5.81
CA ASP A 132 -5.39 7.18 -7.14
C ASP A 132 -6.11 6.06 -7.90
N ARG A 133 -6.78 6.46 -8.99
CA ARG A 133 -7.56 5.65 -9.94
C ARG A 133 -8.79 4.95 -9.37
N GLY A 134 -8.70 4.21 -8.28
CA GLY A 134 -9.83 3.47 -7.69
C GLY A 134 -10.52 4.21 -6.55
N PRO A 135 -11.74 3.79 -6.17
CA PRO A 135 -12.57 4.52 -5.22
C PRO A 135 -12.38 4.10 -3.75
N GLN A 136 -11.45 3.20 -3.42
CA GLN A 136 -11.30 2.66 -2.05
C GLN A 136 -9.88 2.81 -1.47
N VAL A 137 -9.24 3.96 -1.73
CA VAL A 137 -7.91 4.33 -1.22
C VAL A 137 -7.90 4.40 0.32
N THR A 138 -8.86 5.13 0.91
CA THR A 138 -8.94 5.33 2.36
C THR A 138 -9.10 4.00 3.10
N GLU A 139 -9.94 3.11 2.59
CA GLU A 139 -10.16 1.75 3.09
C GLU A 139 -8.88 0.91 2.98
N SER A 140 -8.20 0.98 1.84
CA SER A 140 -6.92 0.27 1.62
C SER A 140 -5.84 0.73 2.61
N LEU A 141 -5.73 2.04 2.85
CA LEU A 141 -4.74 2.59 3.76
C LEU A 141 -5.03 2.24 5.23
N TRP A 142 -6.28 2.35 5.69
CA TRP A 142 -6.64 1.93 7.04
C TRP A 142 -6.46 0.43 7.26
N TYR A 143 -6.72 -0.36 6.22
CA TYR A 143 -6.49 -1.80 6.25
C TYR A 143 -5.01 -2.12 6.42
N LEU A 144 -4.14 -1.54 5.59
CA LEU A 144 -2.68 -1.73 5.68
C LEU A 144 -2.10 -1.17 6.98
N TYR A 145 -2.58 -0.02 7.46
CA TYR A 145 -2.18 0.57 8.73
C TYR A 145 -2.50 -0.35 9.92
N ARG A 146 -3.71 -0.93 9.94
CA ARG A 146 -4.10 -1.93 10.95
C ARG A 146 -3.23 -3.18 10.86
N LEU A 147 -2.99 -3.68 9.63
CA LEU A 147 -2.16 -4.87 9.42
C LEU A 147 -0.71 -4.65 9.85
N ASP A 148 -0.15 -3.45 9.66
CA ASP A 148 1.20 -3.10 10.12
C ASP A 148 1.34 -3.33 11.63
N SER A 149 0.41 -2.79 12.44
CA SER A 149 0.40 -3.01 13.88
C SER A 149 0.21 -4.49 14.26
N GLN A 150 -0.73 -5.19 13.62
CA GLN A 150 -1.00 -6.61 13.91
C GLN A 150 0.19 -7.51 13.55
N ALA A 151 0.84 -7.25 12.42
CA ALA A 151 2.01 -8.00 11.96
C ALA A 151 3.16 -7.86 12.96
N ARG A 152 3.48 -6.64 13.40
CA ARG A 152 4.54 -6.40 14.40
C ARG A 152 4.27 -7.16 15.70
N LYS A 153 3.03 -7.12 16.20
CA LYS A 153 2.60 -7.87 17.41
C LYS A 153 2.73 -9.39 17.25
N ALA A 154 2.62 -9.91 16.04
CA ALA A 154 2.78 -11.33 15.72
C ALA A 154 4.22 -11.72 15.34
N GLY A 155 5.16 -10.77 15.33
CA GLY A 155 6.55 -10.96 14.91
C GLY A 155 6.80 -10.79 13.41
N GLY A 156 5.76 -10.61 12.60
CA GLY A 156 5.84 -10.33 11.16
C GLY A 156 5.97 -8.85 10.83
N ARG A 157 5.86 -8.50 9.55
CA ARG A 157 5.96 -7.11 9.08
C ARG A 157 5.02 -6.80 7.91
N VAL A 158 4.54 -5.57 7.86
CA VAL A 158 3.98 -4.96 6.64
C VAL A 158 4.93 -3.85 6.19
N HIS A 159 5.46 -3.98 4.99
CA HIS A 159 6.33 -3.00 4.34
C HIS A 159 5.52 -2.29 3.26
N LEU A 160 4.86 -1.19 3.60
CA LEU A 160 4.36 -0.27 2.58
C LEU A 160 5.53 0.59 2.09
N LEU A 161 5.86 0.48 0.81
CA LEU A 161 6.83 1.35 0.14
C LEU A 161 6.15 2.54 -0.49
N LEU A 162 6.90 3.62 -0.68
CA LEU A 162 6.46 4.79 -1.42
C LEU A 162 6.49 4.50 -2.92
N GLY A 163 5.34 4.58 -3.57
CA GLY A 163 5.20 4.64 -5.02
C GLY A 163 5.12 6.08 -5.53
N ASN A 164 4.99 6.24 -6.85
CA ASN A 164 4.92 7.59 -7.39
C ASN A 164 3.58 8.27 -7.06
N HIS A 165 2.48 7.51 -6.90
CA HIS A 165 1.20 8.09 -6.56
C HIS A 165 1.11 8.53 -5.09
N GLU A 166 1.77 7.84 -4.14
CA GLU A 166 1.92 8.36 -2.77
C GLU A 166 2.63 9.72 -2.78
N VAL A 167 3.75 9.82 -3.50
CA VAL A 167 4.53 11.06 -3.58
C VAL A 167 3.73 12.17 -4.27
N MET A 168 3.06 11.86 -5.38
CA MET A 168 2.22 12.82 -6.09
C MET A 168 1.13 13.43 -5.18
N VAL A 169 0.34 12.58 -4.51
CA VAL A 169 -0.74 13.05 -3.64
C VAL A 169 -0.19 13.86 -2.45
N LEU A 170 0.89 13.39 -1.82
CA LEU A 170 1.53 14.12 -0.71
C LEU A 170 2.08 15.49 -1.12
N ASN A 171 2.38 15.70 -2.41
CA ASN A 171 2.87 16.97 -2.96
C ASN A 171 1.77 17.77 -3.70
N GLY A 172 0.50 17.38 -3.59
CA GLY A 172 -0.61 18.10 -4.21
C GLY A 172 -0.79 17.89 -5.71
N ASP A 173 -0.09 16.91 -6.29
CA ASP A 173 -0.33 16.50 -7.67
C ASP A 173 -1.48 15.47 -7.73
N LEU A 174 -2.69 15.97 -8.00
CA LEU A 174 -3.93 15.21 -7.91
C LEU A 174 -4.50 14.79 -9.28
N ARG A 175 -3.66 14.77 -10.33
CA ARG A 175 -4.09 14.56 -11.72
C ARG A 175 -4.74 13.19 -12.00
N TYR A 176 -4.52 12.19 -11.14
CA TYR A 176 -5.05 10.82 -11.30
C TYR A 176 -6.11 10.44 -10.26
N LEU A 177 -6.60 11.43 -9.51
CA LEU A 177 -7.57 11.24 -8.46
C LEU A 177 -8.91 10.77 -9.06
N HIS A 178 -9.48 9.70 -8.49
CA HIS A 178 -10.80 9.21 -8.90
C HIS A 178 -11.89 10.26 -8.58
N ASP A 179 -12.90 10.41 -9.46
CA ASP A 179 -13.95 11.43 -9.36
C ASP A 179 -14.63 11.49 -7.98
N LYS A 180 -14.83 10.32 -7.33
CA LYS A 180 -15.30 10.20 -5.94
C LYS A 180 -14.61 11.20 -5.01
N TYR A 181 -13.28 11.27 -5.06
CA TYR A 181 -12.52 12.09 -4.12
C TYR A 181 -12.60 13.58 -4.43
N GLN A 182 -12.83 13.99 -5.69
CA GLN A 182 -13.07 15.40 -6.02
C GLN A 182 -14.39 15.89 -5.36
N GLU A 183 -15.40 15.03 -5.30
CA GLU A 183 -16.64 15.32 -4.55
C GLU A 183 -16.39 15.37 -3.04
N ILE A 184 -15.55 14.46 -2.51
CA ILE A 184 -15.14 14.47 -1.10
C ILE A 184 -14.40 15.76 -0.75
N GLU A 185 -13.48 16.22 -1.60
CA GLU A 185 -12.76 17.47 -1.39
C GLU A 185 -13.72 18.66 -1.32
N THR A 186 -14.73 18.68 -2.19
CA THR A 186 -15.77 19.73 -2.21
C THR A 186 -16.60 19.71 -0.92
N LEU A 187 -16.99 18.53 -0.44
CA LEU A 187 -17.79 18.39 0.77
C LEU A 187 -17.02 18.75 2.05
N LEU A 188 -15.75 18.37 2.11
CA LEU A 188 -14.89 18.60 3.27
C LEU A 188 -14.20 19.98 3.24
N GLY A 189 -14.17 20.64 2.08
CA GLY A 189 -13.43 21.89 1.88
C GLY A 189 -11.92 21.71 2.06
N LYS A 190 -11.40 20.52 1.74
CA LYS A 190 -10.00 20.12 1.89
C LYS A 190 -9.58 19.28 0.70
N THR A 191 -8.42 19.55 0.13
CA THR A 191 -7.83 18.71 -0.91
C THR A 191 -7.40 17.35 -0.35
N GLN A 192 -7.19 16.38 -1.23
CA GLN A 192 -6.72 15.07 -0.86
C GLN A 192 -5.32 15.13 -0.27
N ALA A 193 -4.46 16.03 -0.77
CA ALA A 193 -3.16 16.31 -0.17
C ALA A 193 -3.27 16.78 1.29
N GLU A 194 -4.23 17.67 1.61
CA GLU A 194 -4.47 18.13 2.98
C GLU A 194 -5.06 17.03 3.87
N LEU A 195 -5.91 16.16 3.30
CA LEU A 195 -6.50 15.01 4.01
C LEU A 195 -5.49 13.89 4.34
N TYR A 196 -4.29 13.95 3.76
CA TYR A 196 -3.11 13.15 4.13
C TYR A 196 -1.91 14.04 4.49
N GLY A 197 -2.18 15.29 4.86
CA GLY A 197 -1.20 16.32 5.17
C GLY A 197 -0.62 16.21 6.58
N ASP A 198 0.02 17.29 7.01
CA ASP A 198 0.56 17.39 8.36
C ASP A 198 -0.57 17.38 9.40
N GLY A 199 -0.35 16.68 10.52
CA GLY A 199 -1.38 16.46 11.56
C GLY A 199 -2.35 15.31 11.25
N MET A 200 -2.33 14.73 10.05
CA MET A 200 -3.15 13.56 9.72
C MET A 200 -2.48 12.26 10.15
N VAL A 201 -3.22 11.34 10.79
CA VAL A 201 -2.66 10.05 11.26
C VAL A 201 -2.07 9.23 10.11
N LEU A 202 -2.82 9.04 9.02
CA LEU A 202 -2.32 8.31 7.85
C LEU A 202 -1.22 9.09 7.12
N GLY A 203 -1.30 10.43 7.10
CA GLY A 203 -0.27 11.29 6.52
C GLY A 203 1.08 11.17 7.24
N ALA A 204 1.06 11.15 8.58
CA ALA A 204 2.23 10.91 9.41
C ALA A 204 2.79 9.50 9.18
N TRP A 205 1.92 8.48 9.10
CA TRP A 205 2.35 7.11 8.81
C TRP A 205 3.01 6.98 7.43
N LEU A 206 2.43 7.57 6.38
CA LEU A 206 2.99 7.56 5.03
C LEU A 206 4.38 8.21 4.96
N ARG A 207 4.60 9.32 5.67
CA ARG A 207 5.90 10.01 5.73
C ARG A 207 7.02 9.21 6.42
N THR A 208 6.68 8.14 7.13
CA THR A 208 7.67 7.22 7.72
C THR A 208 8.01 6.02 6.83
N ARG A 209 7.40 5.89 5.65
CA ARG A 209 7.59 4.73 4.79
C ARG A 209 8.92 4.81 4.03
N ASN A 210 9.49 3.65 3.75
CA ASN A 210 10.73 3.54 2.98
C ASN A 210 10.43 3.61 1.47
N VAL A 211 11.41 4.04 0.68
CA VAL A 211 11.34 3.94 -0.79
C VAL A 211 11.92 2.61 -1.27
N LEU A 212 12.89 2.06 -0.55
CA LEU A 212 13.49 0.75 -0.81
C LEU A 212 13.56 -0.08 0.47
N VAL A 213 13.33 -1.39 0.37
CA VAL A 213 13.58 -2.34 1.47
C VAL A 213 14.28 -3.59 0.93
N LYS A 214 15.27 -4.09 1.68
CA LYS A 214 15.94 -5.35 1.40
C LYS A 214 15.45 -6.42 2.37
N ILE A 215 15.01 -7.55 1.85
CA ILE A 215 14.57 -8.70 2.65
C ILE A 215 15.25 -9.95 2.09
N ASN A 216 16.06 -10.61 2.91
CA ASN A 216 16.92 -11.72 2.48
C ASN A 216 17.80 -11.29 1.28
N ASP A 217 17.72 -12.01 0.16
CA ASP A 217 18.39 -11.74 -1.11
C ASP A 217 17.49 -11.03 -2.14
N MET A 218 16.47 -10.30 -1.68
CA MET A 218 15.54 -9.54 -2.52
C MET A 218 15.57 -8.06 -2.15
N LEU A 219 15.55 -7.18 -3.16
CA LEU A 219 15.39 -5.74 -3.00
C LEU A 219 14.08 -5.30 -3.67
N PHE A 220 13.27 -4.53 -2.94
CA PHE A 220 11.96 -4.07 -3.38
C PHE A 220 12.00 -2.57 -3.66
N ALA A 221 11.45 -2.15 -4.80
CA ALA A 221 11.35 -0.75 -5.24
C ALA A 221 10.09 -0.57 -6.08
N HIS A 222 9.42 0.58 -6.04
CA HIS A 222 8.18 0.76 -6.79
C HIS A 222 8.37 0.68 -8.32
N GLY A 223 9.21 1.53 -8.91
CA GLY A 223 9.51 1.51 -10.35
C GLY A 223 10.65 0.55 -10.70
N GLY A 224 11.80 0.75 -10.05
CA GLY A 224 13.04 0.04 -10.34
C GLY A 224 14.25 0.93 -10.11
N LEU A 225 15.44 0.38 -10.25
CA LEU A 225 16.71 1.07 -10.01
C LEU A 225 17.44 1.27 -11.34
N HIS A 226 17.68 2.53 -11.70
CA HIS A 226 18.51 2.83 -12.85
C HIS A 226 19.99 2.45 -12.57
N PRO A 227 20.73 1.84 -13.53
CA PRO A 227 22.09 1.31 -13.32
C PRO A 227 23.09 2.32 -12.76
N LYS A 228 22.96 3.59 -13.15
CA LYS A 228 23.70 4.73 -12.58
C LYS A 228 23.79 4.76 -11.05
N LEU A 229 22.75 4.30 -10.34
CA LEU A 229 22.78 4.23 -8.88
C LEU A 229 23.91 3.33 -8.36
N ALA A 230 24.18 2.21 -9.04
CA ALA A 230 25.29 1.32 -8.74
C ALA A 230 26.63 1.86 -9.26
N GLU A 231 26.65 2.49 -10.45
CA GLU A 231 27.85 3.13 -10.99
C GLU A 231 28.39 4.24 -10.08
N ASP A 232 27.48 5.03 -9.48
CA ASP A 232 27.79 6.08 -8.52
C ASP A 232 28.05 5.53 -7.10
N GLY A 233 27.88 4.22 -6.88
CA GLY A 233 28.16 3.55 -5.62
C GLY A 233 27.17 3.86 -4.49
N LEU A 234 25.94 4.28 -4.81
CA LEU A 234 24.96 4.73 -3.81
C LEU A 234 24.41 3.56 -2.99
N THR A 235 24.42 3.69 -1.66
CA THR A 235 23.90 2.64 -0.76
C THR A 235 22.38 2.70 -0.60
N LEU A 236 21.81 1.61 -0.08
CA LEU A 236 20.39 1.53 0.27
C LEU A 236 19.96 2.66 1.23
N GLU A 237 20.81 2.95 2.22
CA GLU A 237 20.62 4.00 3.22
C GLU A 237 20.66 5.39 2.58
N GLN A 238 21.66 5.68 1.76
CA GLN A 238 21.80 6.98 1.09
C GLN A 238 20.60 7.29 0.21
N ILE A 239 20.10 6.31 -0.55
CA ILE A 239 18.93 6.49 -1.41
C ILE A 239 17.69 6.76 -0.55
N ASN A 240 17.47 5.94 0.49
CA ASN A 240 16.31 6.09 1.37
C ASN A 240 16.32 7.42 2.14
N ASP A 241 17.46 7.83 2.67
CA ASP A 241 17.59 9.05 3.46
C ASP A 241 17.43 10.29 2.59
N GLU A 242 18.13 10.37 1.45
CA GLU A 242 18.01 11.49 0.53
C GLU A 242 16.60 11.62 -0.03
N PHE A 243 15.96 10.49 -0.39
CA PHE A 243 14.59 10.50 -0.89
C PHE A 243 13.62 11.04 0.16
N THR A 244 13.64 10.45 1.36
CA THR A 244 12.66 10.80 2.41
C THR A 244 12.88 12.19 3.01
N ALA A 245 14.13 12.70 3.03
CA ALA A 245 14.41 14.07 3.42
C ALA A 245 13.74 15.12 2.50
N HIS A 246 13.45 14.74 1.25
CA HIS A 246 12.83 15.60 0.23
C HIS A 246 11.49 15.03 -0.28
N LEU A 247 10.82 14.25 0.57
CA LEU A 247 9.58 13.55 0.22
C LEU A 247 8.46 14.54 -0.14
N VAL A 248 8.28 15.58 0.67
CA VAL A 248 7.26 16.61 0.48
C VAL A 248 7.96 17.94 0.25
N GLU A 249 7.81 18.48 -0.95
CA GLU A 249 8.35 19.77 -1.35
C GLU A 249 7.23 20.58 -1.99
N GLN A 250 7.07 21.85 -1.59
CA GLN A 250 6.01 22.71 -2.13
C GLN A 250 6.15 22.93 -3.64
N GLU A 251 7.38 22.90 -4.15
CA GLU A 251 7.67 22.93 -5.57
C GLU A 251 8.74 21.89 -5.91
N ASP A 252 8.50 21.13 -6.98
CA ASP A 252 9.47 20.14 -7.46
C ASP A 252 10.80 20.78 -7.96
N SER A 253 10.79 22.09 -8.23
CA SER A 253 11.98 22.90 -8.54
C SER A 253 13.00 22.94 -7.39
N LEU A 254 12.56 22.70 -6.14
CA LEU A 254 13.39 22.75 -4.94
C LEU A 254 14.30 21.53 -4.82
N ARG A 255 13.92 20.40 -5.41
CA ARG A 255 14.77 19.21 -5.46
C ARG A 255 15.94 19.45 -6.40
N GLN A 256 17.16 19.31 -5.87
CA GLN A 256 18.42 19.44 -6.60
C GLN A 256 19.27 18.17 -6.49
N GLY A 257 20.29 18.05 -7.33
CA GLY A 257 21.27 16.95 -7.23
C GLY A 257 20.64 15.55 -7.19
N LEU A 258 21.01 14.77 -6.17
CA LEU A 258 20.52 13.40 -5.99
C LEU A 258 19.02 13.37 -5.66
N ALA A 259 18.53 14.23 -4.77
CA ALA A 259 17.09 14.34 -4.50
C ALA A 259 16.27 14.54 -5.79
N ARG A 260 16.74 15.41 -6.70
CA ARG A 260 16.08 15.59 -8.01
C ARG A 260 16.08 14.31 -8.83
N TYR A 261 17.25 13.67 -8.95
CA TYR A 261 17.39 12.43 -9.72
C TYR A 261 16.43 11.34 -9.22
N LEU A 262 16.38 11.13 -7.90
CA LEU A 262 15.56 10.09 -7.27
C LEU A 262 14.05 10.32 -7.41
N HIS A 263 13.60 11.57 -7.60
CA HIS A 263 12.17 11.90 -7.78
C HIS A 263 11.74 12.06 -9.24
N LYS A 264 12.62 11.74 -10.19
CA LYS A 264 12.37 11.84 -11.64
C LYS A 264 12.36 10.48 -12.33
N SER A 265 12.26 10.48 -13.66
CA SER A 265 12.03 9.29 -14.47
C SER A 265 13.03 8.16 -14.26
N ASP A 266 14.28 8.47 -13.90
CA ASP A 266 15.32 7.46 -13.60
C ASP A 266 15.37 7.07 -12.11
N GLY A 267 14.52 7.68 -11.29
CA GLY A 267 14.45 7.45 -9.86
C GLY A 267 13.65 6.19 -9.48
N PRO A 268 13.80 5.73 -8.22
CA PRO A 268 13.28 4.45 -7.74
C PRO A 268 11.77 4.24 -7.88
N ILE A 269 10.99 5.33 -7.96
CA ILE A 269 9.53 5.28 -8.06
C ILE A 269 9.01 5.48 -9.50
N TRP A 270 9.88 5.76 -10.48
CA TRP A 270 9.44 6.05 -11.86
C TRP A 270 10.16 5.22 -12.92
N TYR A 271 11.32 4.63 -12.62
CA TYR A 271 12.13 3.96 -13.63
C TYR A 271 11.40 2.75 -14.23
N ARG A 272 11.36 2.69 -15.57
CA ARG A 272 10.68 1.63 -16.35
C ARG A 272 11.61 0.82 -17.24
N GLY A 273 12.91 1.09 -17.19
CA GLY A 273 13.89 0.52 -18.14
C GLY A 273 14.03 -0.99 -18.10
N TYR A 274 13.43 -1.71 -17.14
CA TYR A 274 13.38 -3.18 -17.19
C TYR A 274 12.41 -3.71 -18.26
N PHE A 275 11.40 -2.91 -18.63
CA PHE A 275 10.29 -3.32 -19.48
C PHE A 275 10.10 -2.42 -20.71
N GLU A 276 10.59 -1.17 -20.66
CA GLU A 276 10.39 -0.16 -21.69
C GLU A 276 11.73 0.33 -22.29
N PRO A 277 11.75 0.75 -23.58
CA PRO A 277 12.95 1.33 -24.21
C PRO A 277 13.36 2.70 -23.62
N PRO A 278 14.67 2.99 -23.53
CA PRO A 278 15.79 2.08 -23.74
C PRO A 278 15.86 1.04 -22.60
N GLN A 279 15.80 -0.23 -22.99
CA GLN A 279 15.70 -1.32 -22.02
C GLN A 279 17.09 -1.63 -21.45
N ALA A 280 17.15 -1.86 -20.14
CA ALA A 280 18.34 -2.28 -19.44
C ALA A 280 18.86 -3.61 -20.00
N SER A 281 20.19 -3.71 -20.12
CA SER A 281 20.90 -4.91 -20.51
C SER A 281 21.12 -5.86 -19.33
N GLU A 282 21.35 -7.15 -19.60
CA GLU A 282 21.70 -8.14 -18.57
C GLU A 282 22.90 -7.70 -17.72
N ALA A 283 23.92 -7.08 -18.33
CA ALA A 283 25.10 -6.59 -17.63
C ALA A 283 24.78 -5.46 -16.64
N GLU A 284 23.82 -4.59 -16.96
CA GLU A 284 23.34 -3.54 -16.07
C GLU A 284 22.51 -4.11 -14.91
N ILE A 285 21.72 -5.16 -15.16
CA ILE A 285 20.99 -5.88 -14.11
C ILE A 285 21.96 -6.58 -13.17
N ASP A 286 22.95 -7.30 -13.71
CA ASP A 286 24.00 -7.96 -12.93
C ASP A 286 24.78 -6.95 -12.08
N LEU A 287 25.08 -5.77 -12.62
CA LEU A 287 25.74 -4.69 -11.88
C LEU A 287 24.91 -4.25 -10.67
N LEU A 288 23.61 -4.03 -10.85
CA LEU A 288 22.70 -3.64 -9.76
C LEU A 288 22.60 -4.73 -8.69
N LEU A 289 22.40 -5.99 -9.10
CA LEU A 289 22.30 -7.13 -8.19
C LEU A 289 23.58 -7.31 -7.36
N ALA A 290 24.75 -7.22 -8.00
CA ALA A 290 26.04 -7.32 -7.35
C ALA A 290 26.26 -6.17 -6.35
N HIS A 291 25.95 -4.93 -6.76
CA HIS A 291 26.11 -3.74 -5.92
C HIS A 291 25.26 -3.80 -4.65
N PHE A 292 23.99 -4.19 -4.76
CA PHE A 292 23.09 -4.29 -3.60
C PHE A 292 23.18 -5.65 -2.88
N GLY A 293 23.97 -6.60 -3.40
CA GLY A 293 24.14 -7.93 -2.83
C GLY A 293 22.82 -8.70 -2.71
N VAL A 294 22.06 -8.75 -3.80
CA VAL A 294 20.75 -9.41 -3.93
C VAL A 294 20.72 -10.28 -5.19
N LYS A 295 19.74 -11.19 -5.27
CA LYS A 295 19.48 -12.00 -6.46
C LYS A 295 18.25 -11.54 -7.23
N HIS A 296 17.33 -10.86 -6.55
CA HIS A 296 16.06 -10.44 -7.12
C HIS A 296 15.81 -8.95 -6.87
N LEU A 297 15.45 -8.21 -7.91
CA LEU A 297 14.77 -6.92 -7.77
C LEU A 297 13.27 -7.14 -8.01
N VAL A 298 12.44 -6.75 -7.05
CA VAL A 298 10.98 -6.90 -7.13
C VAL A 298 10.35 -5.53 -7.28
N VAL A 299 9.57 -5.34 -8.36
CA VAL A 299 9.09 -4.01 -8.76
C VAL A 299 7.62 -4.00 -9.18
N GLY A 300 6.96 -2.86 -9.00
CA GLY A 300 5.60 -2.55 -9.47
C GLY A 300 5.60 -1.64 -10.70
N HIS A 301 4.71 -0.64 -10.70
CA HIS A 301 4.66 0.55 -11.57
C HIS A 301 4.36 0.32 -13.06
N THR A 302 4.98 -0.69 -13.66
CA THR A 302 4.83 -1.07 -15.06
C THR A 302 3.99 -2.33 -15.16
N THR A 303 2.71 -2.11 -15.45
CA THR A 303 1.69 -3.15 -15.43
C THR A 303 1.96 -4.30 -16.36
N GLN A 304 1.95 -5.48 -15.77
CA GLN A 304 1.94 -6.77 -16.46
C GLN A 304 0.53 -7.37 -16.39
N GLU A 305 0.28 -8.38 -17.23
CA GLU A 305 -0.98 -9.15 -17.16
C GLU A 305 -1.04 -10.08 -15.93
N GLN A 306 0.12 -10.38 -15.34
CA GLN A 306 0.30 -11.31 -14.24
C GLN A 306 1.64 -11.06 -13.54
N VAL A 307 1.83 -11.56 -12.32
CA VAL A 307 3.15 -11.54 -11.68
C VAL A 307 4.12 -12.32 -12.58
N SER A 308 5.24 -11.70 -12.97
CA SER A 308 6.10 -12.22 -14.03
C SER A 308 7.58 -12.03 -13.72
N GLY A 309 8.38 -13.03 -14.08
CA GLY A 309 9.83 -12.97 -14.03
C GLY A 309 10.45 -12.54 -15.35
N PHE A 310 11.54 -11.80 -15.26
CA PHE A 310 12.36 -11.33 -16.37
C PHE A 310 13.83 -11.56 -16.02
N PHE A 311 14.69 -11.65 -17.04
CA PHE A 311 16.12 -11.87 -16.88
C PHE A 311 16.41 -13.09 -15.97
N ASP A 312 15.83 -14.25 -16.31
CA ASP A 312 15.92 -15.47 -15.48
C ASP A 312 15.52 -15.26 -14.00
N ASN A 313 14.39 -14.58 -13.80
CA ASN A 313 13.84 -14.21 -12.48
C ASN A 313 14.70 -13.24 -11.66
N GLN A 314 15.74 -12.62 -12.24
CA GLN A 314 16.48 -11.53 -11.59
C GLN A 314 15.59 -10.30 -11.34
N ILE A 315 14.65 -10.02 -12.25
CA ILE A 315 13.63 -8.98 -12.07
C ILE A 315 12.27 -9.66 -11.96
N ILE A 316 11.49 -9.31 -10.94
CA ILE A 316 10.13 -9.83 -10.72
C ILE A 316 9.16 -8.66 -10.70
N ALA A 317 8.26 -8.61 -11.67
CA ALA A 317 7.21 -7.62 -11.75
C ALA A 317 5.97 -8.08 -10.96
N VAL A 318 5.49 -7.23 -10.05
CA VAL A 318 4.34 -7.49 -9.16
C VAL A 318 3.17 -6.51 -9.32
N ASP A 319 3.25 -5.54 -10.23
CA ASP A 319 2.05 -4.88 -10.77
C ASP A 319 1.37 -5.81 -11.78
N SER A 320 0.40 -6.58 -11.31
CA SER A 320 -0.41 -7.51 -12.11
C SER A 320 -1.70 -6.87 -12.65
N GLY A 321 -1.80 -5.54 -12.66
CA GLY A 321 -2.96 -4.82 -13.21
C GLY A 321 -4.17 -4.72 -12.28
N ILE A 322 -3.98 -4.82 -10.95
CA ILE A 322 -5.04 -4.70 -9.93
C ILE A 322 -5.90 -3.45 -10.16
N LYS A 323 -5.26 -2.31 -10.48
CA LYS A 323 -5.91 -1.04 -10.82
C LYS A 323 -7.06 -1.11 -11.82
N ARG A 324 -7.07 -2.12 -12.71
CA ARG A 324 -8.14 -2.32 -13.70
C ARG A 324 -9.46 -2.77 -13.06
N GLY A 325 -9.45 -3.17 -11.77
CA GLY A 325 -10.63 -3.54 -11.00
C GLY A 325 -11.26 -4.87 -11.40
N ARG A 326 -10.50 -5.75 -12.08
CA ARG A 326 -11.00 -7.02 -12.63
C ARG A 326 -10.32 -8.24 -12.03
N SER A 327 -9.01 -8.20 -11.87
CA SER A 327 -8.19 -9.32 -11.43
C SER A 327 -6.89 -8.82 -10.80
N GLY A 328 -6.13 -9.73 -10.18
CA GLY A 328 -4.81 -9.45 -9.66
C GLY A 328 -4.11 -10.73 -9.22
N GLU A 329 -2.82 -10.62 -8.94
CA GLU A 329 -1.97 -11.68 -8.42
C GLU A 329 -1.05 -11.13 -7.34
N ILE A 330 -0.49 -12.04 -6.54
CA ILE A 330 0.48 -11.72 -5.48
C ILE A 330 1.71 -12.61 -5.64
N LEU A 331 2.91 -12.06 -5.48
CA LEU A 331 4.12 -12.87 -5.38
C LEU A 331 4.16 -13.53 -4.00
N LEU A 332 4.46 -14.83 -3.95
CA LEU A 332 4.67 -15.59 -2.73
C LEU A 332 6.07 -16.19 -2.76
N VAL A 333 6.86 -15.89 -1.75
CA VAL A 333 8.22 -16.40 -1.56
C VAL A 333 8.18 -17.32 -0.35
N GLY A 334 8.57 -18.58 -0.57
CA GLY A 334 8.69 -19.58 0.48
C GLY A 334 10.01 -20.33 0.38
N PRO A 335 10.26 -21.28 1.29
CA PRO A 335 11.47 -22.09 1.28
C PRO A 335 11.61 -22.93 0.00
N ASP A 336 10.49 -23.26 -0.65
CA ASP A 336 10.43 -24.13 -1.82
C ASP A 336 10.51 -23.36 -3.16
N GLY A 337 10.52 -22.02 -3.12
CA GLY A 337 10.68 -21.19 -4.32
C GLY A 337 9.76 -19.96 -4.39
N LEU A 338 9.63 -19.45 -5.61
CA LEU A 338 8.83 -18.27 -5.98
C LEU A 338 7.54 -18.72 -6.66
N TYR A 339 6.42 -18.16 -6.24
CA TYR A 339 5.10 -18.51 -6.78
C TYR A 339 4.28 -17.26 -7.07
N ARG A 340 3.48 -17.34 -8.13
CA ARG A 340 2.33 -16.47 -8.37
C ARG A 340 1.15 -17.03 -7.59
N GLY A 341 0.56 -16.22 -6.74
CA GLY A 341 -0.69 -16.49 -6.04
C GLY A 341 -1.86 -15.86 -6.79
N LEU A 342 -2.85 -16.68 -7.14
CA LEU A 342 -4.02 -16.26 -7.90
C LEU A 342 -5.22 -15.95 -6.98
N LEU A 343 -6.25 -15.27 -7.50
CA LEU A 343 -7.46 -14.90 -6.76
C LEU A 343 -8.27 -16.07 -6.21
N ASP A 344 -8.14 -17.26 -6.80
CA ASP A 344 -8.81 -18.48 -6.34
C ASP A 344 -8.02 -19.23 -5.24
N GLY A 345 -6.87 -18.70 -4.83
CA GLY A 345 -5.97 -19.30 -3.85
C GLY A 345 -5.00 -20.34 -4.42
N SER A 346 -5.07 -20.63 -5.72
CA SER A 346 -4.09 -21.49 -6.39
C SER A 346 -2.73 -20.80 -6.52
N LYS A 347 -1.68 -21.61 -6.63
CA LYS A 347 -0.29 -21.15 -6.78
C LYS A 347 0.34 -21.75 -8.03
N VAL A 348 1.06 -20.92 -8.76
CA VAL A 348 1.82 -21.32 -9.96
C VAL A 348 3.28 -20.96 -9.74
N SER A 349 4.21 -21.88 -9.95
CA SER A 349 5.65 -21.57 -9.86
C SER A 349 6.02 -20.49 -10.86
N LEU A 350 6.86 -19.55 -10.44
CA LEU A 350 7.59 -18.65 -11.34
C LEU A 350 8.73 -19.39 -12.05
#